data_AF-A0A101CD06-F1
#
_entry.id   AF-A0A101CD06-F1
#
_cell.length_a   1.000
_cell.length_b   1.000
_cell.length_c   1.000
_cell.angle_alpha   90.00
_cell.angle_beta   90.00
_cell.angle_gamma   90.00
#
_symmetry.space_group_name_H-M   'P 1'
#
loop_
_entity.id
_entity.type
_entity.pdbx_description
1 polymer ?
#
loop_
_entity_poly.entity_id
_entity_poly.type
_entity_poly.pdbx_seq_one_letter_code
_entity_poly.pdbx_strand_id
1 'polypeptide(L)'
;MSKLTFNDHLDDMMERLMNEDLSSDQLEIELKRGKALCQIADKKIQDKKVALQFVQAISSGQISEKMIPLVFADDFRKVGKIESQES
;
A
#
# COMPACT_ATOMS: atom_id res chain seq x y z
N MET A 1 11.30 14.33 -13.80
CA MET A 1 11.90 13.33 -12.90
C MET A 1 10.94 12.17 -12.78
N SER A 2 11.38 10.93 -12.95
CA SER A 2 10.56 9.74 -12.68
C SER A 2 10.08 9.80 -11.22
N LYS A 3 8.81 9.49 -10.97
CA LYS A 3 8.25 9.48 -9.61
C LYS A 3 8.63 8.15 -8.97
N LEU A 4 9.59 8.17 -8.04
CA LEU A 4 9.98 6.96 -7.30
C LEU A 4 8.75 6.34 -6.62
N THR A 5 8.56 5.05 -6.85
CA THR A 5 7.46 4.29 -6.28
C THR A 5 7.89 3.52 -5.03
N PHE A 6 6.92 3.00 -4.30
CA PHE A 6 7.19 2.13 -3.15
C PHE A 6 7.88 0.84 -3.57
N ASN A 7 7.57 0.33 -4.78
CA ASN A 7 8.19 -0.87 -5.32
C ASN A 7 9.64 -0.59 -5.68
N ASP A 8 9.93 0.56 -6.29
CA ASP A 8 11.31 0.98 -6.58
C ASP A 8 12.16 1.00 -5.30
N HIS A 9 11.59 1.50 -4.18
CA HIS A 9 12.26 1.49 -2.89
C HIS A 9 12.44 0.09 -2.28
N LEU A 10 11.54 -0.86 -2.56
CA LEU A 10 11.69 -2.25 -2.13
C LEU A 10 12.82 -2.91 -2.91
N ASP A 11 12.85 -2.72 -4.21
CA ASP A 11 13.87 -3.28 -5.11
C ASP A 11 15.26 -2.75 -4.72
N ASP A 12 15.39 -1.43 -4.54
CA ASP A 12 16.64 -0.80 -4.05
C ASP A 12 17.11 -1.35 -2.69
N MET A 13 16.18 -1.77 -1.81
CA MET A 13 16.53 -2.35 -0.51
C MET A 13 16.97 -3.81 -0.63
N MET A 14 16.31 -4.58 -1.50
CA MET A 14 16.72 -5.95 -1.78
C MET A 14 18.11 -5.98 -2.40
N GLU A 15 18.40 -5.10 -3.36
CA GLU A 15 19.74 -4.99 -3.94
C GLU A 15 20.81 -4.64 -2.90
N ARG A 16 20.51 -3.72 -1.99
CA ARG A 16 21.43 -3.37 -0.88
C ARG A 16 21.67 -4.54 0.06
N LEU A 17 20.63 -5.28 0.44
CA LEU A 17 20.76 -6.46 1.31
C LEU A 17 21.52 -7.62 0.66
N MET A 18 21.49 -7.71 -0.67
CA MET A 18 22.24 -8.71 -1.44
C MET A 18 23.71 -8.34 -1.64
N ASN A 19 24.13 -7.13 -1.24
CA ASN A 19 25.53 -6.73 -1.33
C ASN A 19 26.38 -7.49 -0.31
N GLU A 20 27.25 -8.38 -0.81
CA GLU A 20 28.12 -9.24 -0.01
C GLU A 20 29.22 -8.46 0.74
N ASP A 21 29.50 -7.22 0.34
CA ASP A 21 30.52 -6.36 0.97
C ASP A 21 30.02 -5.60 2.20
N LEU A 22 28.78 -5.85 2.65
CA LEU A 22 28.23 -5.21 3.85
C LEU A 22 28.95 -5.69 5.12
N SER A 23 29.38 -4.73 5.94
CA SER A 23 29.83 -5.06 7.30
C SER A 23 28.65 -5.54 8.16
N SER A 24 28.94 -6.26 9.25
CA SER A 24 27.90 -6.74 10.18
C SER A 24 27.00 -5.61 10.70
N ASP A 25 27.59 -4.45 11.03
CA ASP A 25 26.84 -3.29 11.55
C ASP A 25 25.94 -2.69 10.47
N GLN A 26 26.43 -2.63 9.22
CA GLN A 26 25.66 -2.12 8.08
C GLN A 26 24.51 -3.07 7.74
N LEU A 27 24.76 -4.37 7.76
CA LEU A 27 23.73 -5.40 7.54
C LEU A 27 22.61 -5.30 8.58
N GLU A 28 22.94 -5.08 9.85
CA GLU A 28 21.93 -4.91 10.90
C GLU A 28 21.05 -3.66 10.66
N ILE A 29 21.65 -2.57 10.19
CA ILE A 29 20.92 -1.34 9.83
C ILE A 29 19.99 -1.61 8.64
N GLU A 30 20.48 -2.24 7.58
CA GLU A 30 19.65 -2.53 6.40
C GLU A 30 18.53 -3.54 6.72
N LEU A 31 18.78 -4.52 7.60
CA LEU A 31 17.73 -5.42 8.10
C LEU A 31 16.65 -4.66 8.88
N LYS A 32 17.04 -3.71 9.75
CA LYS A 32 16.08 -2.86 10.48
C LYS A 32 15.24 -2.01 9.52
N ARG A 33 15.85 -1.45 8.48
CA ARG A 33 15.17 -0.67 7.43
C ARG A 33 14.19 -1.54 6.64
N GLY A 34 14.63 -2.71 6.18
CA GLY A 34 13.79 -3.66 5.45
C GLY A 34 12.57 -4.10 6.26
N LYS A 35 12.75 -4.40 7.55
CA LYS A 35 11.63 -4.73 8.46
C LYS A 35 10.65 -3.56 8.59
N ALA A 36 11.14 -2.35 8.79
CA ALA A 36 10.27 -1.17 8.90
C ALA A 36 9.48 -0.94 7.59
N LEU A 37 10.11 -1.16 6.44
CA LEU A 37 9.45 -1.02 5.14
C LEU A 37 8.34 -2.05 4.94
N CYS A 38 8.58 -3.32 5.33
CA CYS A 38 7.57 -4.37 5.31
C CYS A 38 6.37 -4.02 6.21
N GLN A 39 6.62 -3.50 7.41
CA GLN A 39 5.55 -3.06 8.31
C GLN A 39 4.70 -1.91 7.71
N ILE A 40 5.31 -1.01 6.95
CA ILE A 40 4.58 0.04 6.22
C ILE A 40 3.76 -0.58 5.09
N ALA A 41 4.31 -1.55 4.35
CA ALA A 41 3.59 -2.28 3.31
C ALA A 41 2.34 -2.97 3.87
N ASP A 42 2.48 -3.67 5.00
CA ASP A 42 1.37 -4.37 5.66
C ASP A 42 0.23 -3.43 6.03
N LYS A 43 0.56 -2.25 6.60
CA LYS A 43 -0.44 -1.23 6.93
C LYS A 43 -1.16 -0.71 5.69
N LYS A 44 -0.43 -0.43 4.61
CA LYS A 44 -1.04 -0.02 3.33
C LYS A 44 -1.99 -1.08 2.77
N ILE A 45 -1.60 -2.35 2.85
CA ILE A 45 -2.45 -3.47 2.41
C ILE A 45 -3.70 -3.57 3.29
N GLN A 46 -3.57 -3.40 4.61
CA GLN A 46 -4.69 -3.38 5.54
C GLN A 46 -5.67 -2.25 5.20
N ASP A 47 -5.19 -1.04 4.94
CA ASP A 47 -6.04 0.10 4.55
C ASP A 47 -6.82 -0.20 3.27
N LYS A 48 -6.18 -0.82 2.26
CA LYS A 48 -6.85 -1.22 1.02
C LYS A 48 -7.86 -2.34 1.23
N LYS A 49 -7.60 -3.30 2.12
CA LYS A 49 -8.56 -4.34 2.49
C LYS A 49 -9.81 -3.73 3.14
N VAL A 50 -9.64 -2.76 4.02
CA VAL A 50 -10.76 -2.04 4.64
C VAL A 50 -11.58 -1.31 3.57
N ALA A 51 -10.92 -0.62 2.63
CA ALA A 51 -11.62 0.02 1.51
C ALA A 51 -12.44 -0.98 0.67
N LEU A 52 -11.88 -2.15 0.36
CA LEU A 52 -12.61 -3.23 -0.34
C LEU A 52 -13.81 -3.74 0.46
N GLN A 53 -13.67 -3.90 1.77
CA GLN A 53 -14.78 -4.30 2.65
C GLN A 53 -15.92 -3.28 2.61
N PHE A 54 -15.61 -1.98 2.61
CA PHE A 54 -16.61 -0.93 2.43
C PHE A 54 -17.31 -1.02 1.06
N VAL A 55 -16.57 -1.25 -0.03
CA VAL A 55 -17.16 -1.45 -1.37
C VAL A 55 -18.14 -2.63 -1.36
N GLN A 56 -17.74 -3.76 -0.78
CA GLN A 56 -18.61 -4.94 -0.67
C GLN A 56 -19.84 -4.68 0.19
N ALA A 57 -19.69 -3.97 1.31
CA ALA A 57 -20.79 -3.65 2.21
C ALA A 57 -21.81 -2.67 1.57
N ILE A 58 -21.35 -1.74 0.72
CA ILE A 58 -22.25 -0.87 -0.06
C ILE A 58 -22.96 -1.66 -1.15
N SER A 59 -22.22 -2.47 -1.92
CA SER A 59 -22.77 -3.30 -3.00
C SER A 59 -23.85 -4.26 -2.50
N SER A 60 -23.68 -4.80 -1.28
CA SER A 60 -24.68 -5.66 -0.62
C SER A 60 -25.83 -4.90 0.05
N GLY A 61 -25.82 -3.56 0.03
CA GLY A 61 -26.85 -2.71 0.64
C GLY A 61 -26.80 -2.65 2.17
N GLN A 62 -25.75 -3.18 2.80
CA GLN A 62 -25.61 -3.17 4.27
C GLN A 62 -25.30 -1.77 4.81
N ILE A 63 -24.65 -0.91 4.01
CA ILE A 63 -24.31 0.47 4.38
C ILE A 63 -24.58 1.42 3.22
N SER A 64 -24.91 2.67 3.54
CA SER A 64 -25.06 3.74 2.54
C SER A 64 -23.72 4.37 2.22
N GLU A 65 -23.50 4.78 0.97
CA GLU A 65 -22.33 5.53 0.51
C GLU A 65 -22.07 6.81 1.34
N LYS A 66 -23.13 7.41 1.89
CA LYS A 66 -23.03 8.58 2.79
C LYS A 66 -22.35 8.28 4.13
N MET A 67 -22.18 7.01 4.49
CA MET A 67 -21.53 6.58 5.72
C MET A 67 -20.04 6.25 5.53
N ILE A 68 -19.48 6.37 4.32
CA ILE A 68 -18.05 6.16 4.11
C ILE A 68 -17.27 7.24 4.87
N PRO A 69 -16.33 6.88 5.75
CA PRO A 69 -15.48 7.86 6.41
C PRO A 69 -14.67 8.67 5.38
N LEU A 70 -14.54 9.97 5.61
CA LEU A 70 -13.79 10.90 4.74
C LEU A 70 -12.37 10.41 4.39
N VAL A 71 -11.73 9.68 5.30
CA VAL A 71 -10.39 9.11 5.13
C VAL A 71 -10.32 8.10 3.96
N PHE A 72 -11.44 7.46 3.62
CA PHE A 72 -11.54 6.49 2.50
C PHE A 72 -12.18 7.08 1.23
N ALA A 73 -12.59 8.34 1.25
CA ALA A 73 -13.35 8.94 0.14
C ALA A 73 -12.56 8.95 -1.19
N ASP A 74 -11.26 9.21 -1.15
CA ASP A 74 -10.43 9.27 -2.36
C ASP A 74 -10.14 7.88 -2.95
N ASP A 75 -10.03 6.87 -2.11
CA ASP A 75 -9.88 5.49 -2.56
C ASP A 75 -11.16 4.98 -3.23
N PHE A 76 -12.32 5.36 -2.69
CA PHE A 76 -13.62 5.06 -3.30
C PHE A 76 -13.82 5.73 -4.65
N ARG A 77 -13.51 7.03 -4.75
CA ARG A 77 -13.62 7.79 -6.01
C ARG A 77 -12.76 7.21 -7.13
N LYS A 78 -11.64 6.56 -6.79
CA LYS A 78 -10.79 5.88 -7.78
C LYS A 78 -11.43 4.59 -8.28
N VAL A 79 -12.06 3.81 -7.39
CA VAL A 79 -12.76 2.58 -7.77
C VAL A 79 -13.98 2.88 -8.65
N GLY A 80 -14.83 3.85 -8.28
CA GLY A 80 -16.02 4.21 -9.06
C GLY A 80 -15.71 4.77 -10.47
N LYS A 81 -14.51 5.34 -10.66
CA LYS A 81 -14.05 5.79 -11.99
C LYS A 81 -13.65 4.66 -12.92
N ILE A 82 -13.23 3.51 -12.37
CA ILE A 82 -12.85 2.34 -13.17
C ILE A 82 -14.11 1.72 -13.79
N GLU A 83 -15.20 1.59 -13.02
CA GLU A 83 -16.48 1.06 -13.54
C GLU A 83 -17.10 1.96 -14.61
N SER A 84 -16.94 3.28 -14.51
CA SER A 84 -17.51 4.24 -15.48
C SER A 84 -16.75 4.31 -16.82
N GLN A 85 -15.58 3.68 -16.94
CA GLN A 85 -14.80 3.62 -18.18
C GLN A 85 -14.97 2.30 -18.95
N GLU A 86 -15.69 1.33 -18.39
CA GLU A 86 -16.01 0.04 -19.04
C GLU A 86 -17.47 -0.04 -19.53
N SER A 87 -18.21 1.09 -19.55
CA SER A 87 -19.58 1.19 -20.09
C SER A 87 -19.67 2.02 -21.36
#